data_AF-A0A4Q7VFA5-F1
#
_entry.id   AF-A0A4Q7VFA5-F1
#
_cell.length_a   1.000
_cell.length_b   1.000
_cell.length_c   1.000
_cell.angle_alpha   90.00
_cell.angle_beta   90.00
_cell.angle_gamma   90.00
#
_symmetry.space_group_name_H-M   'P 1'
#
loop_
_entity.id
_entity.type
_entity.pdbx_description
1 polymer ?
#
loop_
_entity_poly.entity_id
_entity_poly.type
_entity_poly.pdbx_seq_one_letter_code
_entity_poly.pdbx_strand_id
1 'polypeptide(L)'
;MSDNKFPFGNDITKPDQWVGNMATKSQRWLVSYEGSFAIGCGYHSFIFLGLDSMSIGIANILNCGLSASLPIGKLFKAVGGGAREALALDKANDLVGNGKKSYDAAKMESEQSNVTSGMALYERMKKAIPQYMRSVVPFSLEDLAGMPGGIAGAEVEVVGAASIYRIEGYDSVRGALNSEFIFGPVHVANAGTGLVSAGVSLAVGVWSLESSHNLYWELGRAAQARCIVENSSPGYDQPYLQIPNLHPYLQSLPPAGCSPLDTHFSPSRMIPQPFD
;
A
#
# COMPACT_ATOMS: atom_id res chain seq x y z
N MET A 1 -19.94 17.83 8.69
CA MET A 1 -18.55 17.73 8.18
C MET A 1 -18.64 17.10 6.81
N SER A 2 -17.95 17.60 5.78
CA SER A 2 -18.04 17.02 4.44
C SER A 2 -17.23 15.73 4.37
N ASP A 3 -17.82 14.64 3.88
CA ASP A 3 -17.15 13.34 3.73
C ASP A 3 -15.93 13.36 2.79
N ASN A 4 -15.74 14.47 2.05
CA ASN A 4 -14.68 14.66 1.07
C ASN A 4 -13.43 15.39 1.60
N LYS A 5 -13.44 15.85 2.87
CA LYS A 5 -12.28 16.51 3.49
C LYS A 5 -11.94 15.81 4.80
N PHE A 6 -10.64 15.70 5.11
CA PHE A 6 -10.17 15.18 6.39
C PHE A 6 -10.93 15.85 7.56
N PRO A 7 -11.43 15.09 8.55
CA PRO A 7 -11.23 13.66 8.82
C PRO A 7 -12.28 12.73 8.17
N PHE A 8 -12.88 13.13 7.05
CA PHE A 8 -13.79 12.33 6.21
C PHE A 8 -15.03 11.82 6.96
N GLY A 9 -15.67 12.72 7.71
CA GLY A 9 -16.86 12.40 8.50
C GLY A 9 -16.57 11.90 9.93
N ASN A 10 -15.31 11.66 10.29
CA ASN A 10 -14.94 11.20 11.63
C ASN A 10 -14.87 12.34 12.67
N ASP A 11 -15.01 11.99 13.96
CA ASP A 11 -14.85 12.93 15.07
C ASP A 11 -13.36 13.10 15.43
N ILE A 12 -12.81 14.28 15.13
CA ILE A 12 -11.41 14.64 15.43
C ILE A 12 -11.12 14.71 16.94
N THR A 13 -12.13 14.71 17.80
CA THR A 13 -11.93 14.68 19.26
C THR A 13 -11.78 13.27 19.81
N LYS A 14 -12.06 12.23 19.00
CA LYS A 14 -12.05 10.82 19.40
C LYS A 14 -11.24 9.95 18.43
N PRO A 15 -9.92 10.20 18.28
CA PRO A 15 -9.06 9.46 17.34
C PRO A 15 -9.09 7.95 17.56
N ASP A 16 -9.17 7.49 18.82
CA ASP A 16 -9.27 6.07 19.18
C ASP A 16 -10.45 5.32 18.54
N GLN A 17 -11.48 6.04 18.07
CA GLN A 17 -12.67 5.45 17.46
C GLN A 17 -12.51 5.17 15.96
N TRP A 18 -11.54 5.76 15.28
CA TRP A 18 -11.43 5.69 13.83
C TRP A 18 -10.00 5.51 13.32
N VAL A 19 -8.98 6.08 13.98
CA VAL A 19 -7.60 5.97 13.48
C VAL A 19 -7.15 4.51 13.48
N GLY A 20 -6.64 4.09 12.33
CA GLY A 20 -6.13 2.76 12.01
C GLY A 20 -7.21 1.73 11.70
N ASN A 21 -8.49 2.08 11.76
CA ASN A 21 -9.57 1.18 11.38
C ASN A 21 -9.60 0.95 9.87
N MET A 22 -9.94 -0.28 9.46
CA MET A 22 -10.00 -0.68 8.05
C MET A 22 -10.99 0.16 7.23
N ALA A 23 -12.10 0.59 7.84
CA ALA A 23 -13.15 1.43 7.26
C ALA A 23 -12.77 2.92 7.17
N THR A 24 -11.66 3.33 7.79
CA THR A 24 -11.28 4.74 7.83
C THR A 24 -10.66 5.16 6.52
N LYS A 25 -11.24 6.21 5.93
CA LYS A 25 -10.81 6.72 4.64
C LYS A 25 -9.50 7.47 4.71
N SER A 26 -8.72 7.35 3.63
CA SER A 26 -7.53 8.12 3.36
C SER A 26 -7.54 8.60 1.92
N GLN A 27 -7.11 9.85 1.70
CA GLN A 27 -6.86 10.36 0.35
C GLN A 27 -5.39 10.19 -0.03
N ARG A 28 -4.51 10.20 0.98
CA ARG A 28 -3.06 10.11 0.81
C ARG A 28 -2.59 8.72 1.21
N TRP A 29 -1.81 8.08 0.36
CA TRP A 29 -1.40 6.69 0.52
C TRP A 29 0.09 6.54 0.24
N LEU A 30 0.76 5.66 0.98
CA LEU A 30 2.00 5.03 0.53
C LEU A 30 1.67 3.65 0.02
N VAL A 31 2.20 3.31 -1.15
CA VAL A 31 2.00 2.01 -1.79
C VAL A 31 3.36 1.40 -2.12
N SER A 32 3.60 0.18 -1.69
CA SER A 32 4.79 -0.59 -2.07
C SER A 32 4.39 -1.93 -2.67
N TYR A 33 5.09 -2.35 -3.71
CA TYR A 33 4.94 -3.70 -4.26
C TYR A 33 5.49 -4.73 -3.27
N GLU A 34 4.71 -5.77 -2.97
CA GLU A 34 5.12 -6.87 -2.07
C GLU A 34 5.50 -8.13 -2.86
N GLY A 35 4.87 -8.37 -4.01
CA GLY A 35 5.23 -9.50 -4.88
C GLY A 35 4.09 -9.97 -5.76
N SER A 36 4.27 -11.11 -6.43
CA SER A 36 3.23 -11.72 -7.27
C SER A 36 3.32 -13.24 -7.35
N PHE A 37 2.18 -13.85 -7.64
CA PHE A 37 2.06 -15.23 -8.10
C PHE A 37 1.54 -15.25 -9.54
N ALA A 38 2.14 -16.05 -10.43
CA ALA A 38 1.66 -16.19 -11.81
C ALA A 38 1.78 -17.63 -12.32
N ILE A 39 0.78 -18.47 -12.04
CA ILE A 39 0.58 -19.75 -12.74
C ILE A 39 -0.89 -19.83 -13.18
N GLY A 40 -1.16 -19.53 -14.46
CA GLY A 40 -2.52 -19.55 -15.04
C GLY A 40 -3.36 -18.34 -14.64
N CYS A 41 -3.88 -18.35 -13.41
CA CYS A 41 -4.49 -17.18 -12.76
C CYS A 41 -3.58 -16.76 -11.60
N GLY A 42 -3.05 -15.55 -11.67
CA GLY A 42 -2.11 -15.00 -10.71
C GLY A 42 -2.71 -13.93 -9.81
N TYR A 43 -1.89 -13.36 -8.93
CA TYR A 43 -2.20 -12.12 -8.24
C TYR A 43 -0.94 -11.26 -8.08
N HIS A 44 -1.12 -9.95 -7.96
CA HIS A 44 -0.08 -9.03 -7.52
C HIS A 44 -0.47 -8.45 -6.16
N SER A 45 0.47 -8.43 -5.23
CA SER A 45 0.32 -7.96 -3.87
C SER A 45 1.00 -6.62 -3.66
N PHE A 46 0.33 -5.76 -2.91
CA PHE A 46 0.79 -4.42 -2.58
C PHE A 46 0.49 -4.12 -1.11
N ILE A 47 1.44 -3.49 -0.42
CA ILE A 47 1.17 -2.91 0.89
C ILE A 47 0.62 -1.51 0.68
N PHE A 48 -0.55 -1.22 1.24
CA PHE A 48 -1.16 0.10 1.30
C PHE A 48 -1.08 0.64 2.73
N LEU A 49 -0.55 1.84 2.90
CA LEU A 49 -0.57 2.60 4.16
C LEU A 49 -1.31 3.92 3.96
N GLY A 50 -2.42 4.11 4.66
CA GLY A 50 -3.17 5.36 4.65
C GLY A 50 -2.50 6.42 5.53
N LEU A 51 -2.13 7.56 4.94
CA LEU A 51 -1.48 8.68 5.64
C LEU A 51 -2.47 9.62 6.34
N ASP A 52 -3.77 9.45 6.09
CA ASP A 52 -4.86 10.13 6.79
C ASP A 52 -5.62 9.19 7.74
N SER A 53 -5.37 7.89 7.67
CA SER A 53 -6.06 6.87 8.48
C SER A 53 -5.13 6.07 9.38
N MET A 54 -3.84 5.93 9.07
CA MET A 54 -2.91 4.96 9.70
C MET A 54 -3.36 3.49 9.61
N SER A 55 -4.28 3.18 8.71
CA SER A 55 -4.61 1.80 8.37
C SER A 55 -3.54 1.27 7.41
N ILE A 56 -2.96 0.10 7.70
CA ILE A 56 -1.99 -0.56 6.83
C ILE A 56 -2.44 -1.98 6.50
N GLY A 57 -2.24 -2.44 5.27
CA GLY A 57 -2.68 -3.78 4.87
C GLY A 57 -2.08 -4.25 3.56
N ILE A 58 -2.20 -5.55 3.29
CA ILE A 58 -1.85 -6.15 2.01
C ILE A 58 -3.11 -6.24 1.16
N ALA A 59 -3.07 -5.64 -0.02
CA ALA A 59 -4.11 -5.74 -1.03
C ALA A 59 -3.59 -6.46 -2.27
N ASN A 60 -4.40 -7.37 -2.79
CA ASN A 60 -4.10 -8.19 -3.94
C ASN A 60 -5.01 -7.80 -5.10
N ILE A 61 -4.50 -7.78 -6.32
CA ILE A 61 -5.32 -7.75 -7.52
C ILE A 61 -5.22 -9.11 -8.21
N LEU A 62 -6.34 -9.82 -8.27
CA LEU A 62 -6.43 -11.12 -8.93
C LEU A 62 -6.39 -10.93 -10.46
N ASN A 63 -5.55 -11.71 -11.12
CA ASN A 63 -5.38 -11.72 -12.57
C ASN A 63 -5.74 -13.11 -13.14
N CYS A 64 -6.87 -13.19 -13.82
CA CYS A 64 -7.18 -14.29 -14.75
C CYS A 64 -7.28 -13.70 -16.16
N GLY A 65 -6.13 -13.43 -16.79
CA GLY A 65 -6.06 -12.64 -18.02
C GLY A 65 -5.14 -13.20 -19.10
N LEU A 66 -5.30 -12.70 -20.33
CA LEU A 66 -4.58 -13.04 -21.58
C LEU A 66 -3.07 -12.68 -21.56
N SER A 67 -2.37 -12.89 -20.45
CA SER A 67 -0.92 -12.64 -20.31
C SER A 67 -0.08 -13.47 -21.28
N ALA A 68 -0.66 -14.50 -21.91
CA ALA A 68 0.01 -15.34 -22.91
C ALA A 68 -0.03 -14.82 -24.37
N SER A 69 -0.87 -13.83 -24.74
CA SER A 69 -1.12 -13.51 -26.16
C SER A 69 -0.65 -12.14 -26.66
N LEU A 70 -0.16 -11.26 -25.78
CA LEU A 70 0.32 -9.93 -26.19
C LEU A 70 1.86 -9.87 -26.14
N PRO A 71 2.53 -9.43 -27.22
CA PRO A 71 3.98 -9.34 -27.24
C PRO A 71 4.48 -8.43 -26.11
N ILE A 72 5.45 -8.92 -25.33
CA ILE A 72 6.09 -8.22 -24.20
C ILE A 72 6.44 -6.78 -24.57
N GLY A 73 7.01 -6.55 -25.76
CA GLY A 73 7.37 -5.22 -26.25
C GLY A 73 6.20 -4.23 -26.44
N LYS A 74 4.99 -4.71 -26.76
CA LYS A 74 3.80 -3.82 -26.88
C LYS A 74 3.28 -3.43 -25.50
N LEU A 75 3.28 -4.36 -24.56
CA LEU A 75 2.90 -4.12 -23.17
C LEU A 75 3.88 -3.17 -22.48
N PHE A 76 5.18 -3.42 -22.61
CA PHE A 76 6.24 -2.57 -22.04
C PHE A 76 6.13 -1.13 -22.55
N LYS A 77 5.91 -0.96 -23.86
CA LYS A 77 5.70 0.36 -24.46
C LYS A 77 4.42 1.04 -23.96
N ALA A 78 3.35 0.28 -23.73
CA ALA A 78 2.08 0.80 -23.21
C ALA A 78 2.16 1.29 -21.76
N VAL A 79 3.08 0.73 -20.96
CA VAL A 79 3.33 1.16 -19.58
C VAL A 79 4.49 2.16 -19.43
N GLY A 80 5.02 2.65 -20.56
CA GLY A 80 6.06 3.69 -20.59
C GLY A 80 7.51 3.20 -20.60
N GLY A 81 7.74 1.89 -20.73
CA GLY A 81 9.09 1.31 -20.78
C GLY A 81 9.69 1.21 -22.19
N GLY A 82 11.01 1.04 -22.25
CA GLY A 82 11.80 1.00 -23.48
C GLY A 82 11.84 -0.37 -24.16
N ALA A 83 12.06 -0.37 -25.48
CA ALA A 83 12.14 -1.60 -26.29
C ALA A 83 13.32 -2.52 -25.90
N ARG A 84 14.39 -1.96 -25.32
CA ARG A 84 15.58 -2.69 -24.88
C ARG A 84 15.33 -3.46 -23.57
N GLU A 85 14.57 -2.88 -22.65
CA GLU A 85 14.16 -3.53 -21.39
C GLU A 85 13.18 -4.68 -21.66
N ALA A 86 12.24 -4.48 -22.60
CA ALA A 86 11.32 -5.53 -23.03
C ALA A 86 12.03 -6.79 -23.57
N LEU A 87 13.12 -6.60 -24.32
CA LEU A 87 13.90 -7.71 -24.89
C LEU A 87 14.80 -8.39 -23.85
N ALA A 88 15.24 -7.65 -22.83
CA ALA A 88 15.93 -8.22 -21.67
C ALA A 88 14.97 -9.07 -20.82
N LEU A 89 13.71 -8.63 -20.69
CA LEU A 89 12.66 -9.39 -20.00
C LEU A 89 12.33 -10.71 -20.68
N ASP A 90 12.16 -10.71 -22.00
CA ASP A 90 11.84 -11.92 -22.75
C ASP A 90 12.91 -13.01 -22.53
N LYS A 91 14.19 -12.62 -22.61
CA LYS A 91 15.32 -13.51 -22.34
C LYS A 91 15.41 -13.96 -20.87
N ALA A 92 15.11 -13.06 -19.92
CA ALA A 92 15.07 -13.39 -18.51
C ALA A 92 13.95 -14.40 -18.18
N ASN A 93 12.78 -14.22 -18.79
CA ASN A 93 11.63 -15.09 -18.63
C ASN A 93 11.93 -16.53 -19.09
N ASP A 94 12.63 -16.69 -20.21
CA ASP A 94 13.07 -18.00 -20.71
C ASP A 94 14.10 -18.68 -19.78
N LEU A 95 14.92 -17.90 -19.08
CA LEU A 95 15.92 -18.41 -18.13
C LEU A 95 15.31 -18.83 -16.78
N VAL A 96 14.23 -18.15 -16.37
CA VAL A 96 13.53 -18.39 -15.10
C VAL A 96 12.44 -19.45 -15.33
N GLY A 97 12.83 -20.71 -15.37
CA GLY A 97 11.90 -21.83 -15.60
C GLY A 97 10.75 -21.92 -14.57
N ASN A 98 9.63 -22.54 -14.97
CA ASN A 98 8.39 -22.60 -14.18
C ASN A 98 8.57 -23.09 -12.73
N GLY A 99 9.48 -24.04 -12.47
CA GLY A 99 9.69 -24.57 -11.12
C GLY A 99 10.26 -23.56 -10.12
N LYS A 100 11.10 -22.63 -10.58
CA LYS A 100 11.64 -21.55 -9.73
C LYS A 100 10.55 -20.55 -9.38
N LYS A 101 9.69 -20.21 -10.34
CA LYS A 101 8.54 -19.33 -10.13
C LYS A 101 7.56 -19.90 -9.09
N SER A 102 7.29 -21.20 -9.14
CA SER A 102 6.44 -21.87 -8.15
C SER A 102 7.04 -21.85 -6.74
N TYR A 103 8.34 -22.10 -6.61
CA TYR A 103 9.03 -22.10 -5.32
C TYR A 103 9.05 -20.69 -4.69
N ASP A 104 9.42 -19.68 -5.48
CA ASP A 104 9.48 -18.28 -5.05
C ASP A 104 8.09 -17.80 -4.61
N ALA A 105 7.03 -18.20 -5.32
CA ALA A 105 5.66 -17.91 -4.94
C ALA A 105 5.23 -18.56 -3.62
N ALA A 106 5.52 -19.85 -3.41
CA ALA A 106 5.19 -20.53 -2.16
C ALA A 106 5.94 -19.93 -0.97
N LYS A 107 7.19 -19.50 -1.20
CA LYS A 107 7.97 -18.75 -0.20
C LYS A 107 7.31 -17.41 0.13
N MET A 108 6.86 -16.67 -0.87
CA MET A 108 6.18 -15.38 -0.68
C MET A 108 4.86 -15.54 0.09
N GLU A 109 4.02 -16.49 -0.27
CA GLU A 109 2.75 -16.77 0.43
C GLU A 109 3.00 -17.15 1.90
N SER A 110 4.04 -17.96 2.15
CA SER A 110 4.51 -18.25 3.51
C SER A 110 5.00 -16.98 4.22
N GLU A 111 5.79 -16.14 3.57
CA GLU A 111 6.28 -14.90 4.16
C GLU A 111 5.17 -13.88 4.44
N GLN A 112 4.16 -13.77 3.58
CA GLN A 112 2.99 -12.90 3.75
C GLN A 112 2.09 -13.41 4.88
N SER A 113 1.78 -14.70 4.91
CA SER A 113 0.98 -15.32 5.99
C SER A 113 1.67 -15.27 7.36
N ASN A 114 2.99 -15.16 7.40
CA ASN A 114 3.77 -14.95 8.62
C ASN A 114 3.80 -13.47 9.09
N VAL A 115 3.23 -12.52 8.34
CA VAL A 115 3.10 -11.13 8.81
C VAL A 115 1.90 -11.01 9.74
N THR A 116 2.18 -10.86 11.03
CA THR A 116 1.15 -10.82 12.07
C THR A 116 0.87 -9.41 12.62
N SER A 117 1.55 -8.37 12.12
CA SER A 117 1.42 -7.00 12.62
C SER A 117 1.60 -5.91 11.55
N GLY A 118 0.95 -4.77 11.76
CA GLY A 118 1.11 -3.58 10.93
C GLY A 118 2.50 -2.97 11.01
N MET A 119 3.17 -3.07 12.18
CA MET A 119 4.57 -2.70 12.32
C MET A 119 5.47 -3.53 11.41
N ALA A 120 5.25 -4.84 11.29
CA ALA A 120 6.03 -5.69 10.38
C ALA A 120 5.80 -5.31 8.92
N LEU A 121 4.57 -4.98 8.52
CA LEU A 121 4.27 -4.43 7.19
C LEU A 121 4.97 -3.09 6.95
N TYR A 122 4.98 -2.21 7.95
CA TYR A 122 5.66 -0.91 7.84
C TYR A 122 7.17 -1.07 7.68
N GLU A 123 7.80 -1.99 8.41
CA GLU A 123 9.22 -2.32 8.24
C GLU A 123 9.53 -2.91 6.85
N ARG A 124 8.64 -3.74 6.29
CA ARG A 124 8.77 -4.23 4.91
C ARG A 124 8.66 -3.10 3.90
N MET A 125 7.66 -2.24 4.05
CA MET A 125 7.46 -1.07 3.19
C MET A 125 8.69 -0.15 3.20
N LYS A 126 9.34 0.08 4.35
CA LYS A 126 10.57 0.89 4.44
C LYS A 126 11.77 0.28 3.71
N LYS A 127 11.83 -1.05 3.60
CA LYS A 127 12.88 -1.77 2.85
C LYS A 127 12.60 -1.78 1.34
N ALA A 128 11.36 -1.54 0.95
CA ALA A 128 10.96 -1.34 -0.45
C ALA A 128 11.15 0.13 -0.87
N ILE A 129 10.61 0.49 -2.03
CA ILE A 129 10.58 1.89 -2.53
C ILE A 129 9.11 2.35 -2.54
N PRO A 130 8.54 2.74 -1.37
CA PRO A 130 7.14 3.13 -1.29
C PRO A 130 6.88 4.36 -2.15
N GLN A 131 5.83 4.29 -2.95
CA GLN A 131 5.39 5.39 -3.80
C GLN A 131 4.25 6.13 -3.12
N TYR A 132 4.36 7.45 -3.11
CA TYR A 132 3.28 8.30 -2.66
C TYR A 132 2.18 8.36 -3.74
N MET A 133 0.96 8.11 -3.33
CA MET A 133 -0.24 8.18 -4.14
C MET A 133 -1.25 9.12 -3.48
N ARG A 134 -1.87 9.99 -4.27
CA ARG A 134 -3.05 10.75 -3.86
C ARG A 134 -4.25 10.27 -4.69
N SER A 135 -5.31 9.82 -4.02
CA SER A 135 -6.53 9.37 -4.67
C SER A 135 -7.41 10.56 -5.08
N VAL A 136 -8.19 10.36 -6.14
CA VAL A 136 -9.20 11.32 -6.62
C VAL A 136 -10.34 11.39 -5.61
N VAL A 137 -10.79 10.22 -5.12
CA VAL A 137 -11.81 10.06 -4.10
C VAL A 137 -11.18 9.41 -2.86
N PRO A 138 -11.40 9.94 -1.64
CA PRO A 138 -10.96 9.26 -0.41
C PRO A 138 -11.63 7.89 -0.28
N PHE A 139 -10.84 6.86 -0.04
CA PHE A 139 -11.31 5.48 0.11
C PHE A 139 -10.66 4.85 1.35
N SER A 140 -11.19 3.73 1.82
CA SER A 140 -10.67 2.96 2.95
C SER A 140 -10.11 1.61 2.48
N LEU A 141 -9.40 0.87 3.34
CA LEU A 141 -8.98 -0.49 2.97
C LEU A 141 -10.19 -1.43 2.77
N GLU A 142 -11.30 -1.15 3.47
CA GLU A 142 -12.57 -1.84 3.25
C GLU A 142 -13.16 -1.53 1.86
N ASP A 143 -13.15 -0.26 1.43
CA ASP A 143 -13.61 0.13 0.09
C ASP A 143 -12.73 -0.49 -1.02
N LEU A 144 -11.43 -0.66 -0.74
CA LEU A 144 -10.49 -1.31 -1.67
C LEU A 144 -10.84 -2.79 -1.86
N ALA A 145 -11.36 -3.47 -0.83
CA ALA A 145 -11.82 -4.84 -0.95
C ALA A 145 -13.12 -4.90 -1.78
N GLY A 146 -13.01 -5.38 -3.02
CA GLY A 146 -14.13 -5.40 -3.97
C GLY A 146 -14.06 -4.28 -5.01
N MET A 147 -13.09 -3.37 -4.93
CA MET A 147 -12.90 -2.31 -5.91
C MET A 147 -12.43 -2.90 -7.25
N PRO A 148 -13.11 -2.62 -8.38
CA PRO A 148 -12.58 -2.97 -9.69
C PRO A 148 -11.26 -2.24 -9.93
N GLY A 149 -10.30 -2.89 -10.57
CA GLY A 149 -8.97 -2.34 -10.73
C GLY A 149 -8.22 -2.87 -11.93
N GLY A 150 -7.11 -2.19 -12.21
CA GLY A 150 -6.19 -2.54 -13.28
C GLY A 150 -4.76 -2.58 -12.77
N ILE A 151 -3.98 -3.55 -13.25
CA ILE A 151 -2.53 -3.54 -13.16
C ILE A 151 -1.95 -3.74 -14.54
N ALA A 152 -1.00 -2.88 -14.90
CA ALA A 152 -0.20 -3.02 -16.10
C ALA A 152 1.27 -2.84 -15.73
N GLY A 153 2.11 -3.84 -15.96
CA GLY A 153 3.52 -3.73 -15.62
C GLY A 153 4.31 -4.93 -16.08
N ALA A 154 5.61 -4.83 -15.91
CA ALA A 154 6.50 -5.88 -16.31
C ALA A 154 7.71 -5.93 -15.38
N GLU A 155 7.99 -7.11 -14.84
CA GLU A 155 9.01 -7.38 -13.82
C GLU A 155 10.18 -8.16 -14.41
N VAL A 156 11.42 -7.69 -14.17
CA VAL A 156 12.65 -8.40 -14.49
C VAL A 156 13.51 -8.46 -13.23
N GLU A 157 13.30 -9.44 -12.36
CA GLU A 157 14.15 -9.57 -11.18
C GLU A 157 15.30 -10.57 -11.42
N VAL A 158 16.21 -10.25 -12.34
CA VAL A 158 17.37 -11.14 -12.63
C VAL A 158 18.68 -10.65 -12.04
N VAL A 159 18.94 -9.33 -12.02
CA VAL A 159 20.08 -8.72 -11.31
C VAL A 159 19.76 -7.25 -11.02
N GLY A 160 19.09 -6.96 -9.89
CA GLY A 160 18.96 -5.59 -9.36
C GLY A 160 18.20 -4.57 -10.23
N ALA A 161 17.34 -5.01 -11.15
CA ALA A 161 16.55 -4.10 -11.97
C ALA A 161 15.21 -3.78 -11.31
N ALA A 162 14.91 -2.49 -11.19
CA ALA A 162 13.62 -1.99 -10.71
C ALA A 162 12.57 -2.13 -11.81
N SER A 163 11.43 -2.77 -11.53
CA SER A 163 10.27 -2.70 -12.41
C SER A 163 9.30 -1.62 -12.00
N ILE A 164 8.53 -1.12 -12.96
CA ILE A 164 7.46 -0.15 -12.73
C ILE A 164 6.12 -0.81 -13.07
N TYR A 165 5.29 -0.95 -12.05
CA TYR A 165 3.89 -1.31 -12.18
C TYR A 165 3.05 -0.05 -12.29
N ARG A 166 2.01 -0.07 -13.11
CA ARG A 166 0.95 0.93 -13.16
C ARG A 166 -0.30 0.31 -12.53
N ILE A 167 -0.80 0.91 -11.45
CA ILE A 167 -2.00 0.45 -10.75
C ILE A 167 -3.13 1.48 -10.85
N GLU A 168 -4.36 0.97 -10.91
CA GLU A 168 -5.59 1.75 -11.05
C GLU A 168 -6.72 1.11 -10.22
N GLY A 169 -7.61 1.95 -9.70
CA GLY A 169 -8.85 1.55 -9.03
C GLY A 169 -10.02 2.39 -9.55
N TYR A 170 -11.15 1.74 -9.83
CA TYR A 170 -12.34 2.35 -10.44
C TYR A 170 -13.52 2.36 -9.48
N ASP A 171 -14.40 3.33 -9.65
CA ASP A 171 -15.64 3.43 -8.84
C ASP A 171 -16.59 2.25 -9.12
N SER A 172 -16.61 1.76 -10.36
CA SER A 172 -17.41 0.60 -10.76
C SER A 172 -16.85 -0.05 -12.03
N VAL A 173 -17.40 -1.20 -12.43
CA VAL A 173 -17.09 -1.84 -13.72
C VAL A 173 -17.42 -0.90 -14.90
N ARG A 174 -18.50 -0.09 -14.79
CA ARG A 174 -18.81 0.95 -15.78
C ARG A 174 -17.80 2.10 -15.71
N GLY A 175 -17.37 2.46 -14.50
CA GLY A 175 -16.31 3.42 -14.28
C GLY A 175 -14.99 3.02 -14.96
N ALA A 176 -14.65 1.72 -14.97
CA ALA A 176 -13.49 1.22 -15.71
C ALA A 176 -13.57 1.48 -17.22
N LEU A 177 -14.77 1.40 -17.81
CA LEU A 177 -14.98 1.71 -19.24
C LEU A 177 -14.93 3.21 -19.53
N ASN A 178 -15.31 4.04 -18.56
CA ASN A 178 -15.36 5.50 -18.69
C ASN A 178 -14.11 6.20 -18.13
N SER A 179 -13.12 5.45 -17.64
CA SER A 179 -11.94 6.00 -16.96
C SER A 179 -12.29 6.85 -15.73
N GLU A 180 -13.30 6.45 -14.97
CA GLU A 180 -13.69 7.07 -13.69
C GLU A 180 -12.88 6.44 -12.55
N PHE A 181 -11.72 7.04 -12.28
CA PHE A 181 -10.76 6.56 -11.30
C PHE A 181 -11.11 6.99 -9.88
N ILE A 182 -11.03 6.04 -8.94
CA ILE A 182 -10.86 6.34 -7.51
C ILE A 182 -9.41 6.72 -7.25
N PHE A 183 -8.47 5.98 -7.85
CA PHE A 183 -7.05 6.30 -7.88
C PHE A 183 -6.40 5.79 -9.17
N GLY A 184 -5.23 6.35 -9.46
CA GLY A 184 -4.43 5.95 -10.61
C GLY A 184 -4.71 6.78 -11.87
N PRO A 185 -3.90 6.58 -12.92
CA PRO A 185 -2.77 5.65 -12.98
C PRO A 185 -1.58 6.05 -12.11
N VAL A 186 -1.10 5.12 -11.28
CA VAL A 186 0.04 5.35 -10.37
C VAL A 186 1.15 4.35 -10.65
N HIS A 187 2.36 4.87 -10.77
CA HIS A 187 3.56 4.05 -10.91
C HIS A 187 4.04 3.56 -9.54
N VAL A 188 4.20 2.25 -9.39
CA VAL A 188 4.73 1.58 -8.20
C VAL A 188 6.00 0.84 -8.59
N ALA A 189 7.12 1.21 -7.97
CA ALA A 189 8.39 0.54 -8.20
C ALA A 189 8.44 -0.79 -7.44
N ASN A 190 8.94 -1.85 -8.08
CA ASN A 190 9.43 -3.04 -7.41
C ASN A 190 10.94 -2.86 -7.19
N ALA A 191 11.40 -2.94 -5.95
CA ALA A 191 12.80 -2.79 -5.60
C ALA A 191 13.63 -4.08 -5.77
N GLY A 192 13.00 -5.19 -6.17
CA GLY A 192 13.64 -6.49 -6.27
C GLY A 192 13.98 -7.06 -4.89
N THR A 193 12.95 -7.53 -4.17
CA THR A 193 13.05 -7.99 -2.78
C THR A 193 13.65 -9.40 -2.62
N GLY A 194 14.14 -10.00 -3.70
CA GLY A 194 14.80 -11.30 -3.75
C GLY A 194 13.96 -12.43 -4.36
N LEU A 195 12.83 -12.13 -5.00
CA LEU A 195 11.97 -13.10 -5.69
C LEU A 195 12.21 -12.99 -7.19
N VAL A 196 12.78 -14.02 -7.82
CA VAL A 196 13.09 -13.95 -9.25
C VAL A 196 11.81 -14.21 -10.03
N SER A 197 11.04 -13.16 -10.28
CA SER A 197 9.89 -13.18 -11.18
C SER A 197 10.20 -12.38 -12.43
N ALA A 198 10.04 -13.06 -13.57
CA ALA A 198 10.05 -12.46 -14.88
C ALA A 198 8.64 -12.62 -15.44
N GLY A 199 7.95 -11.50 -15.63
CA GLY A 199 6.52 -11.48 -15.95
C GLY A 199 6.11 -10.17 -16.59
N VAL A 200 5.21 -10.24 -17.57
CA VAL A 200 4.45 -9.09 -18.05
C VAL A 200 3.00 -9.33 -17.67
N SER A 201 2.42 -8.40 -16.93
CA SER A 201 1.06 -8.50 -16.45
C SER A 201 0.25 -7.33 -16.96
N LEU A 202 -0.77 -7.63 -17.75
CA LEU A 202 -1.97 -6.82 -17.87
C LEU A 202 -3.07 -7.60 -17.15
N ALA A 203 -3.60 -7.05 -16.06
CA ALA A 203 -4.78 -7.58 -15.42
C ALA A 203 -5.82 -6.49 -15.29
N VAL A 204 -7.07 -6.85 -15.58
CA VAL A 204 -8.24 -6.14 -15.08
C VAL A 204 -8.91 -7.12 -14.14
N GLY A 205 -9.20 -6.69 -12.93
CA GLY A 205 -9.67 -7.57 -11.89
C GLY A 205 -10.38 -6.80 -10.78
N VAL A 206 -10.49 -7.46 -9.64
CA VAL A 206 -11.05 -6.89 -8.43
C VAL A 206 -9.95 -6.92 -7.37
N TRP A 207 -9.73 -5.77 -6.72
CA TRP A 207 -8.88 -5.66 -5.57
C TRP A 207 -9.49 -6.47 -4.41
N SER A 208 -8.68 -7.26 -3.73
CA SER A 208 -9.04 -7.97 -2.51
C SER A 208 -8.07 -7.57 -1.40
N LEU A 209 -8.54 -7.64 -0.16
CA LEU A 209 -7.72 -7.37 1.00
C LEU A 209 -7.34 -8.69 1.66
N GLU A 210 -6.05 -8.92 1.84
CA GLU A 210 -5.51 -10.12 2.50
C GLU A 210 -5.37 -9.90 4.00
N SER A 211 -4.87 -8.72 4.40
CA SER A 211 -4.69 -8.37 5.80
C SER A 211 -4.89 -6.87 6.02
N SER A 212 -5.32 -6.52 7.24
CA SER A 212 -5.44 -5.13 7.70
C SER A 212 -5.02 -5.03 9.15
N HIS A 213 -4.27 -3.98 9.46
CA HIS A 213 -3.71 -3.72 10.77
C HIS A 213 -3.87 -2.25 11.15
N ASN A 214 -4.01 -2.04 12.46
CA ASN A 214 -4.16 -0.71 13.05
C ASN A 214 -2.80 -0.22 13.54
N LEU A 215 -2.08 0.51 12.69
CA LEU A 215 -0.74 1.00 13.00
C LEU A 215 -0.75 2.03 14.14
N TYR A 216 -1.87 2.73 14.35
CA TYR A 216 -2.04 3.69 15.43
C TYR A 216 -1.96 3.05 16.82
N TRP A 217 -2.69 1.95 17.03
CA TRP A 217 -2.64 1.20 18.29
C TRP A 217 -1.32 0.45 18.47
N GLU A 218 -0.76 -0.12 17.41
CA GLU A 218 0.51 -0.87 17.50
C GLU A 218 1.68 0.04 17.89
N LEU A 219 1.83 1.19 17.21
CA LEU A 219 2.86 2.18 17.54
C LEU A 219 2.64 2.80 18.92
N GLY A 220 1.38 3.07 19.29
CA GLY A 220 1.03 3.58 20.61
C GLY A 220 1.43 2.63 21.75
N ARG A 221 1.13 1.33 21.59
CA ARG A 221 1.53 0.29 22.56
C ARG A 221 3.04 0.14 22.66
N ALA A 222 3.76 0.20 21.54
CA ALA A 222 5.21 0.13 21.52
C ALA A 222 5.85 1.29 22.29
N ALA A 223 5.35 2.52 22.11
CA ALA A 223 5.80 3.69 22.86
C ALA A 223 5.50 3.56 24.37
N GLN A 224 4.29 3.16 24.74
CA GLN A 224 3.93 2.97 26.15
C GLN A 224 4.80 1.91 26.84
N ALA A 225 5.09 0.79 26.16
CA ALA A 225 5.97 -0.25 26.68
C ALA A 225 7.39 0.29 26.92
N ARG A 226 7.93 1.11 26.02
CA ARG A 226 9.23 1.77 26.21
C ARG A 226 9.23 2.73 27.39
N CYS A 227 8.20 3.55 27.55
CA CYS A 227 8.07 4.45 28.71
C CYS A 227 8.12 3.71 30.05
N ILE A 228 7.46 2.55 30.15
CA ILE A 228 7.49 1.71 31.36
C ILE A 228 8.92 1.23 31.67
N VAL A 229 9.70 0.87 30.65
CA VAL A 229 11.07 0.39 30.80
C VAL A 229 12.06 1.52 31.11
N GLU A 230 11.92 2.66 30.42
CA GLU A 230 12.82 3.80 30.50
C GLU A 230 12.46 4.78 31.64
N ASN A 231 11.35 4.52 32.37
CA ASN A 231 10.79 5.37 33.42
C ASN A 231 10.59 6.84 32.98
N SER A 232 10.22 7.02 31.72
CA SER A 232 10.02 8.31 31.05
C SER A 232 8.53 8.52 30.72
N SER A 233 8.07 9.77 30.69
CA SER A 233 6.67 10.07 30.39
C SER A 233 6.35 9.86 28.90
N PRO A 234 5.19 9.28 28.55
CA PRO A 234 4.69 9.18 27.17
C PRO A 234 4.58 10.51 26.43
N GLY A 235 4.57 11.64 27.14
CA GLY A 235 4.57 12.98 26.54
C GLY A 235 5.80 13.30 25.67
N TYR A 236 6.87 12.49 25.74
CA TYR A 236 8.09 12.68 24.93
C TYR A 236 8.17 11.79 23.68
N ASP A 237 7.57 10.61 23.69
CA ASP A 237 7.52 9.77 22.49
C ASP A 237 6.32 10.25 21.65
N GLN A 238 6.60 10.95 20.55
CA GLN A 238 5.62 11.19 19.49
C GLN A 238 5.73 10.02 18.50
N PRO A 239 5.12 8.84 18.77
CA PRO A 239 5.40 7.62 18.00
C PRO A 239 5.05 7.75 16.53
N TYR A 240 4.21 8.71 16.16
CA TYR A 240 3.70 8.85 14.81
C TYR A 240 4.58 9.76 13.94
N LEU A 241 5.53 10.51 14.52
CA LEU A 241 6.52 11.30 13.77
C LEU A 241 7.42 10.44 12.88
N GLN A 242 7.58 9.15 13.21
CA GLN A 242 8.40 8.23 12.42
C GLN A 242 7.78 7.85 11.08
N ILE A 243 6.53 8.25 10.81
CA ILE A 243 5.85 8.03 9.52
C ILE A 243 5.98 9.29 8.66
N PRO A 244 6.78 9.25 7.59
CA PRO A 244 6.92 10.39 6.69
C PRO A 244 5.58 10.77 6.05
N ASN A 245 5.34 12.07 5.90
CA ASN A 245 4.16 12.64 5.22
C ASN A 245 2.79 12.29 5.86
N LEU A 246 2.79 11.71 7.07
CA LEU A 246 1.56 11.50 7.85
C LEU A 246 0.82 12.82 8.06
N HIS A 247 -0.52 12.79 8.17
CA HIS A 247 -1.30 14.00 8.46
C HIS A 247 -0.77 14.71 9.72
N PRO A 248 -0.55 16.05 9.70
CA PRO A 248 0.02 16.77 10.84
C PRO A 248 -0.76 16.55 12.14
N TYR A 249 -2.09 16.54 12.07
CA TYR A 249 -2.93 16.19 13.21
C TYR A 249 -2.58 14.80 13.80
N LEU A 250 -2.39 13.77 12.96
CA LEU A 250 -2.06 12.41 13.43
C LEU A 250 -0.64 12.32 13.99
N GLN A 251 0.33 13.04 13.40
CA GLN A 251 1.68 13.17 13.94
C GLN A 251 1.68 13.77 15.36
N SER A 252 0.71 14.64 15.62
CA SER A 252 0.52 15.32 16.89
C SER A 252 -0.35 14.57 17.90
N LEU A 253 -0.76 13.34 17.61
CA LEU A 253 -1.53 12.57 18.58
C LEU A 253 -0.60 12.02 19.67
N PRO A 254 -1.07 11.99 20.95
CA PRO A 254 -0.38 11.21 21.97
C PRO A 254 -0.44 9.72 21.61
N PRO A 255 0.43 8.88 22.20
CA PRO A 255 0.33 7.44 22.08
C PRO A 255 -1.10 6.94 22.35
N ALA A 256 -1.60 6.03 21.51
CA ALA A 256 -2.96 5.50 21.60
C ALA A 256 -3.30 4.99 23.01
N GLY A 257 -4.46 5.38 23.54
CA GLY A 257 -4.85 5.09 24.93
C GLY A 257 -4.31 6.04 25.99
N CYS A 258 -3.47 7.02 25.62
CA CYS A 258 -3.14 8.15 26.49
C CYS A 258 -4.11 9.32 26.22
N SER A 259 -4.61 9.94 27.28
CA SER A 259 -5.46 11.13 27.15
C SER A 259 -4.65 12.32 26.59
N PRO A 260 -5.18 13.07 25.60
CA PRO A 260 -4.57 14.33 25.15
C PRO A 260 -4.40 15.35 26.28
N LEU A 261 -5.29 15.33 27.28
CA LEU A 261 -5.26 16.24 28.43
C LEU A 261 -4.10 15.92 29.39
N ASP A 262 -3.66 14.67 29.44
CA ASP A 262 -2.64 14.19 30.38
C ASP A 262 -1.20 14.29 29.81
N THR A 263 -1.06 14.63 28.53
CA THR A 263 0.18 14.46 27.77
C THR A 263 0.81 15.76 27.27
N HIS A 264 0.34 16.93 27.71
CA HIS A 264 0.70 18.26 27.18
C HIS A 264 0.49 18.41 25.66
N PHE A 265 -0.19 17.45 25.02
CA PHE A 265 -0.52 17.47 23.60
C PHE A 265 -1.79 18.29 23.37
N SER A 266 -1.67 19.37 22.59
CA SER A 266 -2.79 20.24 22.26
C SER A 266 -3.16 20.09 20.78
N PRO A 267 -4.03 19.12 20.41
CA PRO A 267 -4.45 18.93 19.01
C PRO A 267 -5.15 20.17 18.42
N SER A 268 -5.78 20.98 19.26
CA SER A 268 -6.41 22.26 18.89
C SER A 268 -5.44 23.33 18.36
N ARG A 269 -4.13 23.22 18.61
CA ARG A 269 -3.11 24.11 18.04
C ARG A 269 -2.66 23.71 16.64
N MET A 270 -3.07 22.53 16.15
CA MET A 270 -2.57 21.94 14.91
C MET A 270 -3.65 21.64 13.88
N ILE A 271 -4.91 22.05 14.13
CA ILE A 271 -5.91 22.13 13.06
C ILE A 271 -5.37 23.14 12.05
N PRO A 272 -5.02 22.74 10.82
CA PRO A 272 -4.68 23.71 9.80
C PRO A 272 -5.91 24.60 9.64
N GLN A 273 -5.72 25.91 9.74
CA GLN A 273 -6.71 26.81 9.16
C GLN A 273 -6.95 26.36 7.71
N PRO A 274 -8.21 26.39 7.24
CA PRO A 274 -8.56 25.83 5.94
C PRO A 274 -7.58 26.37 4.90
N PHE A 275 -6.81 25.46 4.29
CA PHE A 275 -6.21 25.75 3.00
C PHE A 275 -7.38 25.83 2.02
N ASP A 276 -7.70 27.05 1.60
CA ASP A 276 -8.49 27.32 0.41
C ASP A 276 -7.81 26.71 -0.83
#